data_AF-A0A652KHQ9-F1
#
_entry.id   AF-A0A652KHQ9-F1
#
_cell.length_a   1.000
_cell.length_b   1.000
_cell.length_c   1.000
_cell.angle_alpha   90.00
_cell.angle_beta   90.00
_cell.angle_gamma   90.00
#
_symmetry.space_group_name_H-M   'P 1'
#
loop_
_entity.id
_entity.type
_entity.pdbx_description
1 polymer ?
#
loop_
_entity_poly.entity_id
_entity_poly.type
_entity_poly.pdbx_seq_one_letter_code
_entity_poly.pdbx_strand_id
1 'polypeptide(L)'
;MTNPVRKGEGKPLRDAMKRLRVTQAELAARTKVADPRGKGVSLGTVVKVTGRGKYSSNQCRPRTARLIAEALGEPVDEHFDMPPSSTATVERSSPDGDTDPR
;
A
#
# COMPACT_ATOMS: atom_id res chain seq x y z
N MET A 1 13.87 0.81 4.91
CA MET A 1 12.51 0.94 4.35
C MET A 1 11.53 1.00 5.50
N THR A 2 10.81 2.11 5.64
CA THR A 2 9.85 2.30 6.72
C THR A 2 8.52 1.63 6.35
N ASN A 3 7.87 0.98 7.31
CA ASN A 3 6.62 0.27 7.07
C ASN A 3 5.43 1.24 7.13
N PRO A 4 4.48 1.19 6.16
CA PRO A 4 3.24 1.96 6.23
C PRO A 4 2.43 1.63 7.49
N VAL A 5 1.80 2.66 8.05
CA VAL A 5 0.93 2.58 9.23
C VAL A 5 -0.51 2.70 8.77
N ARG A 6 -1.42 1.87 9.30
CA ARG A 6 -2.84 1.95 8.94
C ARG A 6 -3.49 3.23 9.50
N LYS A 7 -4.29 3.92 8.68
CA LYS A 7 -5.07 5.10 9.10
C LYS A 7 -6.26 4.69 9.98
N GLY A 8 -6.52 5.45 11.05
CA GLY A 8 -7.73 5.33 11.87
C GLY A 8 -8.08 3.89 12.29
N GLU A 9 -7.09 3.12 12.76
CA GLU A 9 -7.26 1.71 13.17
C GLU A 9 -7.83 0.80 12.07
N GLY A 10 -7.50 1.07 10.81
CA GLY A 10 -8.00 0.32 9.66
C GLY A 10 -9.49 0.57 9.37
N LYS A 11 -10.06 1.68 9.85
CA LYS A 11 -11.41 2.12 9.48
C LYS A 11 -11.55 2.37 7.97
N PRO A 12 -10.62 3.07 7.28
CA PRO A 12 -10.72 3.30 5.83
C PRO A 12 -10.73 1.99 5.02
N LEU A 13 -9.89 1.04 5.41
CA LEU A 13 -9.86 -0.29 4.80
C LEU A 13 -11.21 -1.02 4.93
N ARG A 14 -11.79 -1.01 6.14
CA ARG A 14 -13.09 -1.64 6.37
C ARG A 14 -14.23 -0.93 5.65
N ASP A 15 -14.14 0.38 5.50
CA ASP A 15 -15.11 1.16 4.74
C ASP A 15 -15.06 0.82 3.25
N ALA A 16 -13.87 0.80 2.65
CA ALA A 16 -13.66 0.36 1.27
C ALA A 16 -14.17 -1.08 1.04
N MET A 17 -13.85 -2.00 1.96
CA MET A 17 -14.38 -3.36 1.91
C MET A 17 -15.91 -3.40 1.95
N LYS A 18 -16.54 -2.56 2.78
CA LYS A 18 -18.00 -2.46 2.89
C LYS A 18 -18.61 -1.87 1.61
N ARG A 19 -17.98 -0.83 1.03
CA ARG A 19 -18.39 -0.22 -0.24
C ARG A 19 -18.38 -1.24 -1.37
N LEU A 20 -17.34 -2.07 -1.44
CA LEU A 20 -17.18 -3.12 -2.45
C LEU A 20 -17.93 -4.42 -2.12
N ARG A 21 -18.55 -4.52 -0.93
CA ARG A 21 -19.21 -5.72 -0.40
C ARG A 21 -18.30 -6.96 -0.43
N VAL A 22 -17.02 -6.79 -0.12
CA VAL A 22 -16.04 -7.87 -0.09
C VAL A 22 -15.73 -8.33 1.33
N THR A 23 -15.51 -9.63 1.49
CA THR A 23 -15.01 -10.22 2.75
C THR A 23 -13.47 -10.17 2.80
N GLN A 24 -12.88 -10.48 3.96
CA GLN A 24 -11.42 -10.58 4.08
C GLN A 24 -10.83 -11.70 3.23
N ALA A 25 -11.56 -12.82 3.08
CA ALA A 25 -11.19 -13.92 2.20
C ALA A 25 -11.22 -13.51 0.73
N GLU A 26 -12.28 -12.81 0.33
CA GLU A 26 -12.43 -12.28 -1.02
C GLU A 26 -11.33 -11.25 -1.34
N LEU A 27 -11.02 -10.37 -0.39
CA LEU A 27 -9.93 -9.42 -0.53
C LEU A 27 -8.57 -10.13 -0.68
N ALA A 28 -8.30 -11.18 0.10
CA ALA A 28 -7.09 -11.98 -0.07
C ALA A 28 -7.00 -12.61 -1.47
N ALA A 29 -8.11 -13.15 -1.99
CA ALA A 29 -8.17 -13.67 -3.36
C ALA A 29 -7.88 -12.57 -4.40
N ARG A 30 -8.49 -11.39 -4.26
CA ARG A 30 -8.25 -10.23 -5.15
C ARG A 30 -6.79 -9.77 -5.14
N THR A 31 -6.13 -9.77 -3.96
CA THR A 31 -4.71 -9.42 -3.90
C THR A 31 -3.82 -10.41 -4.65
N LYS A 32 -4.27 -11.66 -4.83
CA LYS A 32 -3.54 -12.67 -5.62
C LYS A 32 -3.63 -12.38 -7.11
N VAL A 33 -4.77 -11.86 -7.57
CA VAL A 33 -4.98 -11.41 -8.96
C VAL A 33 -4.16 -10.15 -9.26
N ALA A 34 -4.11 -9.21 -8.31
CA ALA A 34 -3.31 -7.98 -8.43
C ALA A 34 -1.79 -8.23 -8.32
N ASP A 35 -1.35 -9.34 -7.72
CA ASP A 35 0.08 -9.65 -7.60
C ASP A 35 0.61 -10.31 -8.88
N PRO A 36 1.53 -9.68 -9.63
CA PRO A 36 2.10 -10.27 -10.85
C PRO A 36 2.90 -11.55 -10.59
N ARG A 37 3.27 -11.82 -9.33
CA ARG A 37 3.93 -13.06 -8.90
C ARG A 37 2.95 -14.16 -8.47
N GLY A 38 1.64 -13.88 -8.47
CA GLY A 38 0.58 -14.80 -8.08
C GLY A 38 0.61 -15.24 -6.61
N LYS A 39 1.37 -14.55 -5.73
CA LYS A 39 1.45 -14.89 -4.29
C LYS A 39 0.36 -14.20 -3.49
N GLY A 40 0.04 -12.96 -3.84
CA GLY A 40 -0.93 -12.14 -3.14
C GLY A 40 -0.58 -11.91 -1.67
N VAL A 41 -1.59 -11.60 -0.87
CA VAL A 41 -1.51 -11.44 0.58
C VAL A 41 -2.31 -12.58 1.23
N SER A 42 -1.72 -13.25 2.22
CA SER A 42 -2.41 -14.32 2.95
C SER A 42 -3.62 -13.78 3.71
N LEU A 43 -4.66 -14.60 3.85
CA LEU A 43 -5.85 -14.25 4.62
C LEU A 43 -5.50 -13.79 6.04
N GLY A 44 -4.60 -14.49 6.74
CA GLY A 44 -4.16 -14.11 8.07
C GLY A 44 -3.54 -12.71 8.12
N THR A 45 -2.77 -12.32 7.10
CA THR A 45 -2.24 -10.96 7.00
C THR A 45 -3.34 -9.95 6.70
N VAL A 46 -4.29 -10.26 5.80
CA VAL A 46 -5.44 -9.38 5.54
C VAL A 46 -6.27 -9.14 6.80
N VAL A 47 -6.55 -10.19 7.57
CA VAL A 47 -7.27 -10.13 8.85
C VAL A 47 -6.54 -9.21 9.83
N LYS A 48 -5.21 -9.36 9.97
CA LYS A 48 -4.41 -8.53 10.88
C LYS A 48 -4.42 -7.06 10.48
N VAL A 49 -4.41 -6.76 9.19
CA VAL A 49 -4.33 -5.37 8.68
C VAL A 49 -5.71 -4.68 8.71
N THR A 50 -6.78 -5.39 8.36
CA THR A 50 -8.15 -4.86 8.30
C THR A 50 -8.92 -5.01 9.63
N GLY A 51 -8.47 -5.89 10.51
CA GLY A 51 -9.12 -6.21 11.77
C GLY A 51 -9.01 -5.14 12.86
N ARG A 52 -9.76 -5.38 13.95
CA ARG A 52 -9.70 -4.62 15.19
C ARG A 52 -9.25 -5.51 16.34
N GLY A 53 -8.58 -4.93 17.33
CA GLY A 53 -8.20 -5.60 18.58
C GLY A 53 -6.76 -6.09 18.64
N LYS A 54 -6.46 -6.87 19.70
CA LYS A 54 -5.11 -7.25 20.16
C LYS A 54 -4.20 -7.89 19.10
N TYR A 55 -4.79 -8.60 18.14
CA TYR A 55 -4.04 -9.30 17.08
C TYR A 55 -3.89 -8.48 15.80
N SER A 56 -4.44 -7.27 15.76
CA SER A 56 -4.30 -6.37 14.62
C SER A 56 -2.87 -5.87 14.53
N SER A 57 -2.34 -5.78 13.32
CA SER A 57 -1.03 -5.18 13.11
C SER A 57 -1.21 -3.73 12.69
N ASN A 58 -0.56 -2.82 13.41
CA ASN A 58 -0.64 -1.40 13.08
C ASN A 58 0.21 -1.03 11.86
N GLN A 59 1.22 -1.84 11.57
CA GLN A 59 2.13 -1.69 10.44
C GLN A 59 2.04 -2.90 9.53
N CYS A 60 2.28 -2.71 8.24
CA CYS A 60 2.43 -3.82 7.31
C CYS A 60 3.58 -3.55 6.33
N ARG A 61 3.97 -4.57 5.57
CA ARG A 61 5.02 -4.39 4.55
C ARG A 61 4.50 -3.45 3.44
N PRO A 62 5.35 -2.62 2.83
CA PRO A 62 4.96 -1.73 1.73
C PRO A 62 4.25 -2.46 0.58
N ARG A 63 4.76 -3.65 0.22
CA ARG A 63 4.13 -4.54 -0.78
C ARG A 63 2.71 -4.94 -0.38
N THR A 64 2.48 -5.25 0.89
CA THR A 64 1.16 -5.63 1.41
C THR A 64 0.18 -4.47 1.33
N ALA A 65 0.61 -3.27 1.74
CA ALA A 65 -0.22 -2.06 1.62
C ALA A 65 -0.62 -1.80 0.15
N ARG A 66 0.35 -1.85 -0.77
CA ARG A 66 0.09 -1.70 -2.20
C ARG A 66 -0.91 -2.72 -2.74
N LEU A 67 -0.68 -4.01 -2.49
CA LEU A 67 -1.57 -5.06 -3.00
C LEU A 67 -2.99 -4.95 -2.44
N ILE A 68 -3.13 -4.58 -1.17
CA ILE A 68 -4.45 -4.37 -0.56
C ILE A 68 -5.15 -3.17 -1.21
N ALA A 69 -4.47 -2.04 -1.38
CA ALA A 69 -5.04 -0.85 -1.99
C ALA A 69 -5.43 -1.12 -3.47
N GLU A 70 -4.56 -1.78 -4.22
CA GLU A 70 -4.82 -2.18 -5.61
C GLU A 70 -6.02 -3.14 -5.72
N ALA A 71 -6.14 -4.10 -4.81
CA ALA A 71 -7.30 -5.00 -4.74
C ALA A 71 -8.61 -4.30 -4.34
N LEU A 72 -8.53 -3.14 -3.69
CA LEU A 72 -9.66 -2.26 -3.39
C LEU A 72 -9.90 -1.22 -4.51
N GLY A 73 -8.99 -1.09 -5.48
CA GLY A 73 -9.08 -0.08 -6.54
C GLY A 73 -8.86 1.35 -6.05
N GLU A 74 -8.22 1.53 -4.89
CA GLU A 74 -8.04 2.82 -4.23
C GLU A 74 -6.55 3.13 -4.04
N PRO A 75 -6.15 4.41 -3.94
CA PRO A 75 -4.77 4.77 -3.71
C PRO A 75 -4.30 4.36 -2.30
N VAL A 76 -3.03 3.97 -2.17
CA VAL A 76 -2.45 3.52 -0.88
C VAL A 76 -2.60 4.57 0.21
N ASP A 77 -2.47 5.85 -0.14
CA ASP A 77 -2.55 6.95 0.82
C ASP A 77 -3.93 7.07 1.49
N GLU A 78 -5.03 6.65 0.84
CA GLU A 78 -6.35 6.70 1.49
C GLU A 78 -6.49 5.71 2.65
N HIS A 79 -5.62 4.69 2.71
CA HIS A 79 -5.71 3.62 3.70
C HIS A 79 -4.54 3.59 4.68
N PHE A 80 -3.37 4.06 4.25
CA PHE A 80 -2.14 3.98 5.00
C PHE A 80 -1.44 5.32 5.02
N ASP A 81 -0.92 5.70 6.19
CA ASP A 81 0.11 6.72 6.29
C ASP A 81 1.43 6.11 5.84
N MET A 82 1.95 6.60 4.72
CA MET A 82 3.33 6.36 4.36
C MET A 82 4.20 7.37 5.11
N PRO A 83 5.04 6.92 6.05
CA PRO A 83 6.06 7.80 6.59
C PRO A 83 6.90 8.32 5.41
N PRO A 84 7.23 9.62 5.37
CA PRO A 84 7.98 10.18 4.26
C PRO A 84 9.26 9.36 4.13
N SER A 85 9.40 8.63 3.03
CA SER A 85 10.73 8.21 2.63
C SER A 85 11.50 9.51 2.47
N SER A 86 12.60 9.68 3.22
CA SER A 86 13.59 10.71 2.92
C SER A 86 14.15 10.46 1.54
N THR A 87 13.40 10.81 0.51
CA THR A 87 13.90 11.14 -0.81
C THR A 87 14.19 12.63 -0.72
N ALA A 88 15.34 12.94 -0.12
CA ALA A 88 16.08 14.11 -0.56
C ALA A 88 16.39 13.82 -2.04
N THR A 89 15.49 14.23 -2.93
CA THR A 89 15.79 14.37 -4.35
C THR A 89 16.81 15.49 -4.42
N VAL A 90 18.09 15.14 -4.25
CA VAL A 90 19.18 15.99 -4.69
C VAL A 90 19.02 16.04 -6.20
N GLU A 91 18.43 17.13 -6.68
CA GLU A 91 18.47 17.51 -8.09
C GLU A 91 19.95 17.66 -8.48
N ARG A 92 20.53 16.57 -9.00
CA ARG A 92 21.75 16.62 -9.79
C ARG A 92 21.34 16.77 -11.26
N SER A 93 20.86 17.96 -11.59
CA SER A 93 20.97 18.45 -12.97
C SER A 93 22.39 18.98 -13.11
N SER A 94 23.31 18.14 -13.59
CA SER A 94 24.57 18.64 -14.14
C SER A 94 24.25 19.35 -15.46
N PRO A 95 24.55 20.64 -15.64
CA PRO A 95 24.43 21.30 -16.94
C PRO A 95 25.72 21.05 -17.72
N ASP A 96 25.83 19.90 -18.39
CA ASP A 96 26.94 19.65 -19.32
C ASP A 96 26.40 19.06 -20.62
N GLY A 97 26.62 19.79 -21.72
CA GLY A 97 26.32 19.33 -23.07
C GLY A 97 26.04 20.43 -24.08
N ASP A 98 27.04 21.26 -24.34
CA ASP A 98 27.46 21.71 -25.67
C ASP A 98 26.41 22.33 -26.61
N THR A 99 26.32 23.66 -26.59
CA THR A 99 25.85 24.41 -27.76
C THR A 99 27.06 25.13 -28.34
N ASP A 100 27.63 24.56 -29.39
CA ASP A 100 28.45 25.27 -30.37
C ASP A 100 27.58 26.30 -31.11
N PRO A 101 28.04 27.56 -31.21
CA PRO A 101 27.74 28.31 -32.41
C PRO A 101 28.97 29.06 -32.94
N ARG A 102 29.43 28.59 -34.12
CA ARG A 102 30.08 29.34 -35.22
C ARG A 102 31.60 29.34 -35.30
#